data_AF-A0A1V4XGA5-F1
#
_entry.id   AF-A0A1V4XGA5-F1
#
_cell.length_a   1.000
_cell.length_b   1.000
_cell.length_c   1.000
_cell.angle_alpha   90.00
_cell.angle_beta   90.00
_cell.angle_gamma   90.00
#
_symmetry.space_group_name_H-M   'P 1'
#
loop_
_entity.id
_entity.type
_entity.pdbx_description
1 polymer ?
#
loop_
_entity_poly.entity_id
_entity_poly.type
_entity_poly.pdbx_seq_one_letter_code
_entity_poly.pdbx_strand_id
1 'polypeptide(L)'
;MRIRLISMTCALLSMILLMPLAASAEAWVLWSKNELLSFDKGGVSKESREWEIIYAFPSYKQCVQGQEQTWKQRKIVWSNPGDKAVEKVDGKKPDLLIIHYKGSADKSAGARRTDTLMCLPSPLDPRDPK
;
A
#
# COMPACT_ATOMS: atom_id res chain seq x y z
N MET A 1 -68.33 -33.04 1.48
CA MET A 1 -67.24 -32.75 0.52
C MET A 1 -66.56 -31.46 0.96
N ARG A 2 -65.41 -31.53 1.64
CA ARG A 2 -64.67 -30.37 2.16
C ARG A 2 -63.32 -30.29 1.44
N ILE A 3 -63.15 -29.25 0.62
CA ILE A 3 -61.97 -29.02 -0.21
C ILE A 3 -60.82 -28.55 0.70
N ARG A 4 -59.68 -29.24 0.60
CA ARG A 4 -58.45 -28.96 1.34
C ARG A 4 -57.85 -27.64 0.86
N LEU A 5 -57.65 -26.70 1.78
CA LEU A 5 -57.09 -25.37 1.55
C LEU A 5 -55.79 -25.25 2.35
N ILE A 6 -54.82 -26.12 2.07
CA ILE A 6 -53.47 -26.04 2.69
C ILE A 6 -52.46 -26.55 1.66
N SER A 7 -52.04 -25.70 0.72
CA SER A 7 -50.87 -25.99 -0.12
C SER A 7 -50.38 -24.76 -0.86
N MET A 8 -50.10 -23.64 -0.18
CA MET A 8 -49.53 -22.50 -0.92
C MET A 8 -48.72 -21.49 -0.09
N THR A 9 -48.14 -21.89 1.04
CA THR A 9 -47.31 -20.98 1.86
C THR A 9 -45.86 -21.44 2.05
N CYS A 10 -45.47 -22.66 1.68
CA CYS A 10 -44.10 -23.14 1.85
C CYS A 10 -43.11 -22.75 0.74
N ALA A 11 -43.55 -22.17 -0.38
CA ALA A 11 -42.65 -21.88 -1.50
C ALA A 11 -41.94 -20.52 -1.43
N LEU A 12 -42.38 -19.61 -0.54
CA LEU A 12 -41.81 -18.27 -0.44
C LEU A 12 -40.70 -18.13 0.62
N LEU A 13 -40.55 -19.12 1.52
CA LEU A 13 -39.49 -19.09 2.54
C LEU A 13 -38.14 -19.63 2.05
N SER A 14 -38.12 -20.39 0.96
CA SER A 14 -36.90 -21.04 0.44
C SER A 14 -36.06 -20.16 -0.49
N MET A 15 -36.56 -18.99 -0.92
CA MET A 15 -35.79 -18.04 -1.74
C MET A 15 -34.86 -17.10 -0.95
N ILE A 16 -34.99 -17.03 0.38
CA ILE A 16 -34.20 -16.10 1.21
C ILE A 16 -32.84 -16.71 1.63
N LEU A 17 -32.63 -18.02 1.46
CA LEU A 17 -31.43 -18.73 1.93
C LEU A 17 -30.24 -18.75 0.94
N LEU A 18 -30.35 -18.06 -0.20
CA LEU A 18 -29.29 -17.94 -1.21
C LEU A 18 -28.77 -16.50 -1.34
N MET A 19 -28.89 -15.68 -0.29
CA MET A 19 -28.02 -14.50 -0.23
C MET A 19 -26.60 -15.00 0.04
N PRO A 20 -25.66 -14.87 -0.92
CA PRO A 20 -24.26 -15.10 -0.60
C PRO A 20 -23.95 -14.12 0.52
N LEU A 21 -23.54 -14.63 1.68
CA LEU A 21 -22.85 -13.81 2.67
C LEU A 21 -21.80 -13.06 1.85
N ALA A 22 -21.94 -11.75 1.75
CA ALA A 22 -20.96 -10.92 1.10
C ALA A 22 -19.65 -11.19 1.83
N ALA A 23 -18.83 -12.09 1.27
CA ALA A 23 -17.47 -12.28 1.69
C ALA A 23 -16.87 -10.89 1.56
N SER A 24 -16.60 -10.25 2.69
CA SER A 24 -15.88 -8.99 2.76
C SER A 24 -14.64 -9.20 1.91
N ALA A 25 -14.64 -8.68 0.67
CA ALA A 25 -13.51 -8.80 -0.20
C ALA A 25 -12.38 -8.07 0.51
N GLU A 26 -11.42 -8.82 1.05
CA GLU A 26 -10.26 -8.24 1.72
C GLU A 26 -9.49 -7.43 0.68
N ALA A 27 -9.77 -6.13 0.63
CA ALA A 27 -9.06 -5.21 -0.22
C ALA A 27 -7.68 -4.96 0.40
N TRP A 28 -6.66 -4.84 -0.45
CA TRP A 28 -5.28 -4.56 -0.10
C TRP A 28 -4.87 -3.24 -0.72
N VAL A 29 -4.21 -2.40 0.06
CA VAL A 29 -3.81 -1.06 -0.33
C VAL A 29 -2.30 -1.00 -0.41
N LEU A 30 -1.80 -0.51 -1.54
CA LEU A 30 -0.40 -0.18 -1.72
C LEU A 30 -0.19 1.26 -1.25
N TRP A 31 0.47 1.38 -0.10
CA TRP A 31 0.87 2.65 0.48
C TRP A 31 2.30 3.01 0.08
N SER A 32 2.56 4.30 -0.02
CA SER A 32 3.89 4.90 -0.13
C SER A 32 4.11 5.84 1.04
N LYS A 33 5.30 5.77 1.64
CA LYS A 33 5.82 6.72 2.62
C LYS A 33 7.09 7.33 2.05
N ASN A 34 7.12 8.65 1.86
CA ASN A 34 8.30 9.37 1.42
C ASN A 34 8.87 10.15 2.62
N GLU A 35 10.13 9.91 2.95
CA GLU A 35 10.82 10.56 4.05
C GLU A 35 12.03 11.31 3.52
N LEU A 36 12.15 12.59 3.89
CA LEU A 36 13.28 13.43 3.55
C LEU A 36 13.87 14.03 4.83
N LEU A 37 15.14 13.72 5.07
CA LEU A 37 15.94 14.31 6.13
C LEU A 37 16.93 15.27 5.51
N SER A 38 16.86 16.54 5.89
CA SER A 38 17.86 17.56 5.53
C SER A 38 18.81 17.75 6.70
N PHE A 39 20.09 17.91 6.39
CA PHE A 39 21.16 18.04 7.37
C PHE A 39 21.84 19.40 7.22
N ASP A 40 22.22 20.00 8.34
CA ASP A 40 23.07 21.18 8.41
C ASP A 40 24.34 20.90 9.25
N LYS A 41 25.12 21.94 9.56
CA LYS A 41 26.40 21.84 10.28
C LYS A 41 26.30 21.26 11.70
N GLY A 42 25.10 21.00 12.22
CA GLY A 42 24.89 20.45 13.57
C GLY A 42 24.06 19.16 13.63
N GLY A 43 23.44 18.72 12.53
CA GLY A 43 22.60 17.51 12.53
C GLY A 43 21.43 17.59 11.57
N VAL A 44 20.32 16.92 11.90
CA VAL A 44 19.08 17.01 11.11
C VAL A 44 18.44 18.37 11.35
N SER A 45 18.30 19.16 10.30
CA SER A 45 17.70 20.50 10.33
C SER A 45 16.22 20.48 9.95
N LYS A 46 15.82 19.54 9.10
CA LYS A 46 14.43 19.39 8.65
C LYS A 46 14.10 17.93 8.38
N GLU A 47 12.93 17.51 8.85
CA GLU A 47 12.32 16.23 8.49
C GLU A 47 10.98 16.51 7.80
N SER A 48 10.72 15.83 6.70
CA SER A 48 9.38 15.76 6.11
C SER A 48 9.00 14.31 5.85
N ARG A 49 7.74 14.01 6.12
CA ARG A 49 7.13 12.69 5.92
C ARG A 49 5.80 12.84 5.22
N GLU A 50 5.68 12.19 4.07
CA GLU A 50 4.47 12.19 3.26
C GLU A 50 3.97 10.76 3.08
N TRP A 51 2.65 10.60 3.15
CA TRP A 51 1.98 9.31 2.97
C TRP A 51 1.00 9.40 1.82
N GLU A 52 0.97 8.37 1.00
CA GLU A 52 0.12 8.31 -0.19
C GLU A 52 -0.43 6.89 -0.37
N ILE A 53 -1.68 6.80 -0.79
CA ILE A 53 -2.24 5.57 -1.34
C ILE A 53 -1.97 5.59 -2.84
N ILE A 54 -1.18 4.62 -3.33
CA ILE A 54 -0.86 4.51 -4.74
C ILE A 54 -1.99 3.79 -5.48
N TYR A 55 -2.37 2.60 -4.98
CA TYR A 55 -3.40 1.76 -5.58
C TYR A 55 -4.11 0.91 -4.52
N ALA A 56 -5.33 0.45 -4.85
CA ALA A 56 -6.05 -0.58 -4.12
C ALA A 56 -6.26 -1.82 -5.02
N PHE A 57 -6.16 -2.99 -4.43
CA PHE A 57 -6.21 -4.29 -5.10
C PHE A 57 -7.17 -5.24 -4.36
N PRO A 58 -7.86 -6.14 -5.07
CA PRO A 58 -8.75 -7.11 -4.44
C PRO A 58 -8.00 -8.28 -3.76
N SER A 59 -6.67 -8.36 -3.85
CA SER A 59 -5.90 -9.42 -3.20
C SER A 59 -4.47 -9.00 -2.85
N TYR A 60 -3.91 -9.65 -1.83
CA TYR A 60 -2.52 -9.50 -1.41
C TYR A 60 -1.53 -9.68 -2.57
N LYS A 61 -1.69 -10.75 -3.34
CA LYS A 61 -0.78 -11.10 -4.45
C LYS A 61 -0.74 -9.99 -5.50
N GLN A 62 -1.90 -9.42 -5.84
CA GLN A 62 -1.96 -8.32 -6.80
C GLN A 62 -1.35 -7.03 -6.23
N CYS A 63 -1.51 -6.77 -4.94
CA CYS A 63 -0.83 -5.65 -4.30
C CYS A 63 0.69 -5.77 -4.40
N VAL A 64 1.26 -6.93 -4.05
CA VAL A 64 2.71 -7.16 -4.16
C VAL A 64 3.20 -7.01 -5.61
N GLN A 65 2.44 -7.52 -6.59
CA GLN A 65 2.76 -7.31 -8.01
C GLN A 65 2.72 -5.81 -8.40
N GLY A 66 1.71 -5.08 -7.93
CA GLY A 66 1.61 -3.63 -8.14
C GLY A 66 2.76 -2.86 -7.46
N GLN A 67 3.21 -3.32 -6.29
CA GLN A 67 4.37 -2.78 -5.58
C GLN A 67 5.63 -2.92 -6.42
N GLU A 68 5.90 -4.10 -6.97
CA GLU A 68 7.06 -4.34 -7.83
C GLU A 68 7.02 -3.50 -9.12
N GLN A 69 5.84 -3.35 -9.72
CA GLN A 69 5.65 -2.52 -10.91
C GLN A 69 5.89 -1.04 -10.61
N THR A 70 5.33 -0.54 -9.50
CA THR A 70 5.54 0.83 -9.02
C THR A 70 7.03 1.08 -8.78
N TRP A 71 7.73 0.12 -8.17
CA TRP A 71 9.17 0.22 -7.99
C TRP A 71 9.92 0.28 -9.32
N LYS A 72 9.62 -0.61 -10.28
CA LYS A 72 10.25 -0.61 -11.61
C LYS A 72 10.06 0.74 -12.32
N GLN A 73 8.88 1.32 -12.25
CA GLN A 73 8.58 2.63 -12.84
C GLN A 73 9.36 3.75 -12.15
N ARG A 74 9.34 3.81 -10.81
CA ARG A 74 10.13 4.80 -10.06
C ARG A 74 11.61 4.67 -10.38
N LYS A 75 12.16 3.45 -10.45
CA LYS A 75 13.56 3.23 -10.81
C LYS A 75 13.90 3.85 -12.16
N ILE A 76 13.04 3.74 -13.17
CA ILE A 76 13.26 4.37 -14.49
C ILE A 76 13.33 5.89 -14.37
N VAL A 77 12.38 6.52 -13.66
CA VAL A 77 12.34 7.98 -13.46
C VAL A 77 13.60 8.48 -12.73
N TRP A 78 14.03 7.75 -11.70
CA TRP A 78 15.21 8.10 -10.88
C TRP A 78 16.54 7.59 -11.44
N SER A 79 16.56 6.96 -12.62
CA SER A 79 17.81 6.54 -13.31
C SER A 79 18.38 7.64 -14.22
N ASN A 80 17.88 8.88 -14.13
CA ASN A 80 18.43 10.00 -14.89
C ASN A 80 19.87 10.32 -14.44
N PRO A 81 20.82 10.61 -15.35
CA PRO A 81 22.25 10.68 -15.03
C PRO A 81 22.70 11.76 -14.03
N GLY A 82 21.82 12.70 -13.66
CA GLY A 82 22.10 13.76 -12.68
C GLY A 82 21.64 13.49 -11.25
N ASP A 83 20.65 12.60 -11.07
CA ASP A 83 19.91 12.43 -9.81
C ASP A 83 20.10 11.01 -9.24
N LYS A 84 21.31 10.75 -8.77
CA LYS A 84 21.65 9.85 -7.65
C LYS A 84 20.87 8.52 -7.58
N ALA A 85 21.53 7.51 -8.13
CA ALA A 85 21.27 6.09 -7.97
C ALA A 85 20.88 5.69 -6.53
N VAL A 86 19.86 4.85 -6.44
CA VAL A 86 19.49 4.03 -5.29
C VAL A 86 20.73 3.51 -4.57
N GLU A 87 20.86 3.80 -3.28
CA GLU A 87 21.95 3.32 -2.44
C GLU A 87 21.71 1.88 -2.00
N LYS A 88 20.50 1.63 -1.51
CA LYS A 88 20.11 0.36 -0.93
C LYS A 88 18.61 0.14 -1.07
N VAL A 89 18.23 -1.11 -1.28
CA VAL A 89 16.83 -1.55 -1.15
C VAL A 89 16.79 -2.61 -0.07
N ASP A 90 16.02 -2.37 0.97
CA ASP A 90 15.71 -3.29 2.06
C ASP A 90 14.27 -3.79 1.91
N GLY A 91 13.99 -4.97 2.49
CA GLY A 91 12.68 -5.61 2.40
C GLY A 91 12.79 -7.08 2.72
N LYS A 92 12.76 -7.42 4.02
CA LYS A 92 12.82 -8.83 4.46
C LYS A 92 11.54 -9.61 4.15
N LYS A 93 10.49 -8.91 3.71
CA LYS A 93 9.18 -9.46 3.40
C LYS A 93 8.71 -8.94 2.05
N PRO A 94 7.96 -9.74 1.27
CA PRO A 94 7.48 -9.34 -0.06
C PRO A 94 6.43 -8.22 -0.05
N ASP A 95 5.86 -7.88 1.10
CA ASP A 95 4.87 -6.82 1.26
C ASP A 95 5.49 -5.46 1.64
N LEU A 96 6.80 -5.39 1.85
CA LEU A 96 7.49 -4.20 2.33
C LEU A 96 8.80 -3.99 1.57
N LEU A 97 8.88 -2.86 0.85
CA LEU A 97 10.09 -2.38 0.19
C LEU A 97 10.50 -1.04 0.78
N ILE A 98 11.74 -0.92 1.23
CA ILE A 98 12.34 0.31 1.74
C ILE A 98 13.51 0.67 0.83
N ILE A 99 13.46 1.85 0.22
CA ILE A 99 14.40 2.32 -0.80
C ILE A 99 15.15 3.50 -0.21
N HIS A 100 16.45 3.34 -0.02
CA HIS A 100 17.35 4.41 0.40
C HIS A 100 18.04 5.03 -0.82
N TYR A 101 17.94 6.34 -0.94
CA TYR A 101 18.59 7.08 -2.02
C TYR A 101 19.90 7.70 -1.53
N LYS A 102 20.91 7.73 -2.40
CA LYS A 102 22.17 8.43 -2.11
C LYS A 102 21.87 9.90 -1.87
N GLY A 103 22.38 10.44 -0.76
CA GLY A 103 22.19 11.85 -0.45
C GLY A 103 22.98 12.78 -1.37
N SER A 104 22.65 14.08 -1.36
CA SER A 104 23.48 15.10 -2.04
C SER A 104 24.92 15.05 -1.53
N ALA A 105 25.90 15.14 -2.45
CA ALA A 105 27.32 15.06 -2.09
C ALA A 105 27.85 16.41 -1.57
N ASP A 106 26.97 17.42 -1.50
CA ASP A 106 27.33 18.75 -1.06
C ASP A 106 27.53 18.78 0.45
N LYS A 107 28.75 19.12 0.88
CA LYS A 107 29.26 18.94 2.24
C LYS A 107 28.65 19.93 3.26
N SER A 108 27.85 20.89 2.79
CA SER A 108 27.30 21.97 3.61
C SER A 108 25.82 21.78 3.96
N ALA A 109 25.09 21.01 3.14
CA ALA A 109 23.68 20.68 3.33
C ALA A 109 23.35 19.37 2.61
N GLY A 110 23.47 18.25 3.32
CA GLY A 110 23.07 16.95 2.79
C GLY A 110 21.55 16.79 2.86
N ALA A 111 20.98 16.00 1.96
CA ALA A 111 19.61 15.51 2.09
C ALA A 111 19.60 14.01 1.87
N ARG A 112 18.94 13.26 2.76
CA ARG A 112 18.74 11.81 2.65
C ARG A 112 17.26 11.54 2.42
N ARG A 113 16.97 10.82 1.35
CA ARG A 113 15.61 10.39 1.02
C ARG A 113 15.44 8.89 1.26
N THR A 114 14.31 8.51 1.83
CA THR A 114 13.87 7.13 1.92
C THR A 114 12.42 7.02 1.44
N ASP A 115 12.18 6.13 0.49
CA ASP A 115 10.82 5.77 0.07
C ASP A 115 10.49 4.39 0.63
N THR A 116 9.31 4.22 1.21
CA THR A 116 8.80 2.91 1.62
C THR A 116 7.54 2.60 0.85
N LEU A 117 7.46 1.43 0.23
CA LEU A 117 6.25 0.88 -0.34
C LEU A 117 5.77 -0.27 0.53
N MET A 118 4.48 -0.30 0.86
CA MET A 118 3.92 -1.34 1.72
C MET A 118 2.53 -1.77 1.26
N CYS A 119 2.29 -3.07 1.27
CA CYS A 119 0.98 -3.67 1.01
C CYS A 119 0.31 -4.01 2.33
N LEU A 120 -0.83 -3.36 2.61
CA LEU A 120 -1.59 -3.57 3.85
C LEU A 120 -3.05 -3.89 3.52
N PRO A 121 -3.74 -4.72 4.32
CA PRO A 121 -5.20 -4.82 4.26
C PRO A 121 -5.84 -3.43 4.42
N SER A 122 -6.90 -3.15 3.67
CA SER A 122 -7.57 -1.84 3.64
C SER A 122 -8.01 -1.29 5.00
N PRO A 123 -8.39 -2.12 6.01
CA PRO A 123 -8.70 -1.60 7.33
C PRO A 123 -7.48 -1.04 8.10
N LEU A 124 -6.26 -1.34 7.66
CA LEU A 124 -5.04 -0.89 8.31
C LEU A 124 -4.51 0.40 7.67
N ASP A 125 -4.55 1.49 8.43
CA ASP A 125 -3.88 2.74 8.10
C ASP A 125 -2.51 2.79 8.80
N PRO A 126 -1.38 2.85 8.07
CA PRO A 126 -0.05 2.90 8.67
C PRO A 126 0.31 4.27 9.28
N ARG A 127 -0.54 5.29 9.11
CA ARG A 127 -0.36 6.63 9.68
C ARG A 127 -0.84 6.71 11.11
N ASP A 128 -1.82 5.87 11.48
CA ASP A 128 -2.41 5.90 12.81
C ASP A 128 -1.38 5.45 13.85
N PRO A 129 -1.22 6.19 14.95
CA PRO A 129 -0.35 5.78 16.04
C PRO A 129 -0.87 4.47 16.64
N LYS A 130 0.02 3.49 16.76
CA LYS A 130 -0.26 2.21 17.44
C LYS A 130 -0.15 2.34 18.95
#